data_AF-A0A0F7IHX3-F1
#
_entry.id   AF-A0A0F7IHX3-F1
#
_cell.length_a   1.000
_cell.length_b   1.000
_cell.length_c   1.000
_cell.angle_alpha   90.00
_cell.angle_beta   90.00
_cell.angle_gamma   90.00
#
_symmetry.space_group_name_H-M   'P 1'
#
loop_
_entity.id
_entity.type
_entity.pdbx_description
1 polymer ?
#
loop_
_entity_poly.entity_id
_entity_poly.type
_entity_poly.pdbx_seq_one_letter_code
_entity_poly.pdbx_strand_id
1 'polypeptide(L)'
;MRLFLILIALLLLEAGITSALQVSDVEKDVLCSCGCGKVLENCDCATSEVMREEIRGMIEQGMSKEQIVAELQSMYGKEILANPPKEGVFAGLWYYPVVVMGAGLVVVYLILRRRNASWYADPDEVINEEDIELEH
;
A
#
# COMPACT_ATOMS: atom_id res chain seq x y z
N MET A 1 -14.90 -12.86 20.07
CA MET A 1 -15.53 -13.68 19.01
C MET A 1 -16.48 -12.87 18.12
N ARG A 2 -17.40 -12.07 18.68
CA ARG A 2 -18.30 -11.19 17.90
C ARG A 2 -17.57 -10.10 17.10
N LEU A 3 -16.52 -9.50 17.67
CA LEU A 3 -15.66 -8.51 17.00
C LEU A 3 -14.90 -9.10 15.79
N PHE A 4 -14.51 -10.37 15.86
CA PHE A 4 -13.78 -11.05 14.78
C PHE A 4 -14.71 -11.35 13.59
N LEU A 5 -15.97 -11.70 13.87
CA LEU A 5 -17.02 -11.88 12.85
C LEU A 5 -17.42 -10.56 12.19
N ILE A 6 -17.44 -9.45 12.92
CA ILE A 6 -17.70 -8.12 12.37
C ILE A 6 -16.54 -7.66 11.48
N LEU A 7 -15.28 -7.89 11.88
CA LEU A 7 -14.10 -7.61 11.06
C LEU A 7 -14.06 -8.45 9.76
N ILE A 8 -14.41 -9.73 9.84
CA ILE A 8 -14.52 -10.62 8.67
C ILE A 8 -15.68 -10.19 7.76
N ALA A 9 -16.82 -9.79 8.33
CA ALA A 9 -17.97 -9.30 7.56
C ALA A 9 -17.70 -7.95 6.88
N LEU A 10 -16.95 -7.05 7.52
CA LEU A 10 -16.48 -5.79 6.94
C LEU A 10 -15.48 -6.03 5.80
N LEU A 11 -14.57 -7.01 5.96
CA LEU A 11 -13.66 -7.46 4.90
C LEU A 11 -14.37 -8.07 3.69
N LEU A 12 -15.52 -8.72 3.89
CA LEU A 12 -16.31 -9.34 2.82
C LEU A 12 -17.26 -8.37 2.10
N LEU A 13 -17.56 -7.21 2.71
CA LEU A 13 -18.48 -6.21 2.13
C LEU A 13 -17.83 -5.39 1.00
N GLU A 14 -16.52 -5.47 0.83
CA GLU A 14 -15.80 -4.81 -0.28
C GLU A 14 -16.00 -5.53 -1.63
N ALA A 15 -16.75 -6.64 -1.66
CA ALA A 15 -17.04 -7.37 -2.88
C ALA A 15 -18.14 -6.71 -3.73
N GLY A 16 -17.72 -5.91 -4.71
CA GLY A 16 -18.34 -5.93 -6.04
C GLY A 16 -19.20 -4.75 -6.43
N ILE A 17 -18.57 -3.60 -6.70
CA ILE A 17 -19.10 -2.66 -7.68
C ILE A 17 -18.47 -3.07 -9.02
N THR A 18 -19.16 -3.89 -9.82
CA THR A 18 -18.71 -4.15 -11.19
C THR A 18 -19.13 -2.95 -12.05
N SER A 19 -18.23 -1.98 -12.15
CA SER A 19 -18.35 -0.90 -13.11
C SER A 19 -18.10 -1.48 -14.50
N ALA A 20 -18.94 -1.17 -15.49
CA ALA A 20 -18.67 -1.55 -16.87
C ALA A 20 -17.36 -0.89 -17.31
N LEU A 21 -16.35 -1.70 -17.66
CA LEU A 21 -15.03 -1.22 -18.07
C LEU A 21 -15.15 -0.44 -19.38
N GLN A 22 -14.68 0.81 -19.40
CA GLN A 22 -14.65 1.61 -20.62
C GLN A 22 -13.23 1.77 -21.15
N VAL A 23 -13.11 2.04 -22.46
CA VAL A 23 -11.83 2.32 -23.12
C VAL A 23 -11.10 3.49 -22.43
N SER A 24 -11.85 4.53 -22.05
CA SER A 24 -11.34 5.71 -21.35
C SER A 24 -10.70 5.41 -19.99
N ASP A 25 -11.06 4.30 -19.34
CA ASP A 25 -10.42 3.86 -18.10
C ASP A 25 -9.02 3.32 -18.36
N VAL A 26 -8.80 2.69 -19.51
CA VAL A 26 -7.50 2.13 -19.92
C VAL A 26 -6.61 3.22 -20.51
N GLU A 27 -7.17 4.09 -21.36
CA GLU A 27 -6.43 5.14 -22.08
C GLU A 27 -5.65 6.09 -21.17
N LYS A 28 -6.10 6.30 -19.92
CA LYS A 28 -5.44 7.15 -18.92
C LYS A 28 -4.15 6.57 -18.37
N ASP A 29 -4.02 5.24 -18.40
CA ASP A 29 -2.89 4.52 -17.80
C ASP A 29 -1.85 4.08 -18.83
N VAL A 30 -2.09 4.34 -20.12
CA VAL A 30 -1.20 3.94 -21.22
C VAL A 30 -0.78 5.13 -22.08
N LEU A 31 0.48 5.12 -22.52
CA LEU A 31 1.07 6.05 -23.48
C LEU A 31 0.79 5.57 -24.90
N CYS A 32 0.74 6.50 -25.84
CA CYS A 32 0.61 6.15 -27.24
C CYS A 32 1.96 5.68 -27.81
N SER A 33 1.97 4.56 -28.55
CA SER A 33 3.17 4.01 -29.22
C SER A 33 3.65 4.85 -30.42
N CYS A 34 3.01 5.99 -30.69
CA CYS A 34 3.37 6.91 -31.79
C CYS A 34 4.70 7.65 -31.62
N GLY A 35 5.38 7.49 -30.47
CA GLY A 35 6.63 8.19 -30.13
C GLY A 35 6.42 9.64 -29.67
N CYS A 36 5.17 10.08 -29.59
CA CYS A 36 4.75 11.40 -29.13
C CYS A 36 4.89 11.61 -27.60
N GLY A 37 5.09 10.53 -26.82
CA GLY A 37 5.22 10.60 -25.36
C GLY A 37 3.96 11.08 -24.63
N LYS A 38 2.80 11.07 -25.28
CA LYS A 38 1.51 11.46 -24.69
C LYS A 38 0.73 10.24 -24.22
N VAL A 39 -0.06 10.44 -23.17
CA VAL A 39 -1.11 9.50 -22.73
C VAL A 39 -2.10 9.30 -23.87
N LEU A 40 -2.60 8.07 -24.05
CA LEU A 40 -3.47 7.69 -25.15
C LEU A 40 -4.74 8.55 -25.22
N GLU A 41 -5.31 8.91 -24.05
CA GLU A 41 -6.45 9.82 -23.94
C GLU A 41 -6.21 11.18 -24.62
N ASN A 42 -4.97 11.67 -24.63
CA ASN A 42 -4.60 13.00 -25.13
C ASN A 42 -3.89 12.96 -26.49
N CYS A 43 -3.96 11.83 -27.21
CA CYS A 43 -3.29 11.64 -28.48
C CYS A 43 -4.29 11.35 -29.60
N ASP A 44 -4.34 12.23 -30.61
CA ASP A 44 -5.17 12.08 -31.80
C ASP A 44 -4.29 11.78 -33.04
N CYS A 45 -3.89 10.52 -33.20
CA CYS A 45 -3.13 10.05 -34.35
C CYS A 45 -3.70 8.73 -34.86
N ALA A 46 -3.32 8.29 -36.06
CA ALA A 46 -3.82 7.02 -36.60
C ALA A 46 -3.49 5.83 -35.68
N THR A 47 -2.33 5.85 -35.02
CA THR A 47 -1.91 4.81 -34.07
C THR A 47 -2.76 4.78 -32.79
N SER A 48 -3.21 5.94 -32.30
CA SER A 48 -4.07 5.97 -31.11
C SER A 48 -5.43 5.35 -31.38
N GLU A 49 -6.02 5.62 -32.55
CA GLU A 49 -7.30 5.01 -32.95
C GLU A 49 -7.19 3.49 -33.09
N VAL A 50 -6.09 2.97 -33.66
CA VAL A 50 -5.84 1.52 -33.75
C VAL A 50 -5.75 0.89 -32.36
N MET A 51 -5.00 1.49 -31.42
CA MET A 51 -4.90 0.95 -30.06
C MET A 51 -6.23 1.05 -29.29
N ARG A 52 -7.03 2.11 -29.51
CA ARG A 52 -8.38 2.21 -28.94
C ARG A 52 -9.27 1.07 -29.40
N GLU A 53 -9.18 0.71 -30.68
CA GLU A 53 -9.93 -0.42 -31.23
C GLU A 53 -9.47 -1.76 -30.66
N GLU A 54 -8.16 -1.94 -30.50
CA GLU A 54 -7.57 -3.12 -29.87
C GLU A 54 -8.04 -3.26 -28.40
N ILE A 55 -8.05 -2.14 -27.65
CA ILE A 55 -8.61 -2.09 -26.29
C ILE A 55 -10.09 -2.43 -26.28
N ARG A 56 -10.90 -1.87 -27.20
CA ARG A 56 -12.33 -2.22 -27.32
C ARG A 56 -12.51 -3.72 -27.55
N GLY A 57 -11.74 -4.31 -28.47
CA GLY A 57 -11.78 -5.75 -28.74
C GLY A 57 -11.45 -6.60 -27.51
N MET A 58 -10.51 -6.17 -26.67
CA MET A 58 -10.19 -6.87 -25.41
C MET A 58 -11.27 -6.69 -24.34
N ILE A 59 -11.91 -5.53 -24.25
CA ILE A 59 -13.05 -5.30 -23.36
C ILE A 59 -14.24 -6.18 -23.78
N GLU A 60 -14.51 -6.29 -25.08
CA GLU A 60 -15.56 -7.16 -25.62
C GLU A 60 -15.29 -8.65 -25.36
N GLN A 61 -14.02 -9.05 -25.24
CA GLN A 61 -13.61 -10.39 -24.81
C GLN A 61 -13.80 -10.63 -23.31
N GLY A 62 -14.24 -9.63 -22.54
CA GLY A 62 -14.46 -9.72 -21.10
C GLY A 62 -13.18 -9.65 -20.27
N MET A 63 -12.08 -9.13 -20.83
CA MET A 63 -10.85 -8.93 -20.07
C MET A 63 -11.00 -7.82 -19.04
N SER A 64 -10.33 -7.97 -17.89
CA SER A 64 -10.22 -6.91 -16.89
C SER A 64 -9.25 -5.82 -17.35
N LYS A 65 -9.33 -4.65 -16.72
CA LYS A 65 -8.42 -3.53 -17.00
C LYS A 65 -6.96 -3.92 -16.84
N GLU A 66 -6.67 -4.69 -15.80
CA GLU A 66 -5.33 -5.14 -15.45
C GLU A 66 -4.80 -6.12 -16.51
N GLN A 67 -5.65 -7.03 -16.97
CA GLN A 67 -5.32 -7.96 -18.06
C GLN A 67 -5.02 -7.22 -19.36
N ILE A 68 -5.84 -6.22 -19.71
CA ILE A 68 -5.64 -5.39 -20.89
C ILE A 68 -4.31 -4.65 -20.83
N VAL A 69 -4.01 -4.01 -19.70
CA VAL A 69 -2.75 -3.27 -19.53
C VAL A 69 -1.54 -4.21 -19.58
N ALA A 70 -1.65 -5.41 -18.99
CA ALA A 70 -0.60 -6.43 -19.08
C ALA A 70 -0.39 -6.92 -20.51
N GLU A 71 -1.46 -7.13 -21.28
CA GLU A 71 -1.39 -7.53 -22.68
C GLU A 71 -0.76 -6.42 -23.54
N LEU A 72 -1.18 -5.17 -23.35
CA LEU A 72 -0.56 -4.01 -24.00
C LEU A 72 0.93 -3.90 -23.66
N GLN A 73 1.32 -4.16 -22.40
CA GLN A 73 2.72 -4.20 -22.00
C GLN A 73 3.50 -5.34 -22.68
N SER A 74 2.86 -6.50 -22.88
CA SER A 74 3.44 -7.64 -23.60
C SER A 74 3.70 -7.29 -25.07
N MET A 75 2.75 -6.61 -25.72
CA MET A 75 2.82 -6.24 -27.13
C MET A 75 3.75 -5.06 -27.42
N TYR A 76 3.67 -3.99 -26.62
CA TYR A 76 4.36 -2.71 -26.87
C TYR A 76 5.56 -2.45 -25.95
N GLY A 77 5.75 -3.28 -24.91
CA GLY A 77 6.83 -3.14 -23.93
C GLY A 77 6.46 -2.33 -22.69
N LYS A 78 7.37 -2.29 -21.70
CA LYS A 78 7.13 -1.63 -20.39
C LYS A 78 6.99 -0.12 -20.47
N GLU A 79 7.50 0.49 -21.53
CA GLU A 79 7.46 1.94 -21.75
C GLU A 79 6.09 2.44 -22.19
N ILE A 80 5.14 1.54 -22.47
CA ILE A 80 3.78 1.90 -22.85
C ILE A 80 2.93 2.34 -21.64
N LEU A 81 3.36 2.12 -20.40
CA LEU A 81 2.57 2.54 -19.24
C LEU A 81 2.89 3.97 -18.83
N ALA A 82 1.85 4.80 -18.68
CA ALA A 82 1.97 6.14 -18.14
C ALA A 82 2.31 6.12 -16.64
N ASN A 83 1.82 5.10 -15.92
CA ASN A 83 2.13 4.84 -14.53
C ASN A 83 2.67 3.42 -14.37
N PRO A 84 3.72 3.18 -13.57
CA PRO A 84 4.18 1.82 -13.30
C PRO A 84 3.00 0.97 -12.78
N PRO A 85 2.86 -0.28 -13.24
CA PRO A 85 1.70 -1.11 -12.92
C PRO A 85 1.57 -1.22 -11.40
N LYS A 86 0.35 -1.03 -10.89
CA LYS A 86 0.05 -1.03 -9.45
C LYS A 86 0.22 -2.40 -8.78
N GLU A 87 0.60 -3.43 -9.53
CA GLU A 87 0.71 -4.79 -9.03
C GLU A 87 2.14 -5.27 -8.75
N GLY A 88 2.25 -6.16 -7.77
CA GLY A 88 3.49 -6.83 -7.37
C GLY A 88 4.16 -6.16 -6.16
N VAL A 89 5.24 -5.42 -6.40
CA VAL A 89 6.14 -4.91 -5.34
C VAL A 89 5.64 -3.60 -4.73
N PHE A 90 4.95 -2.77 -5.52
CA PHE A 90 4.47 -1.45 -5.05
C PHE A 90 3.26 -1.53 -4.11
N ALA A 91 2.43 -2.57 -4.20
CA ALA A 91 1.36 -2.81 -3.22
C ALA A 91 1.92 -3.17 -1.83
N GLY A 92 3.02 -3.94 -1.78
CA GLY A 92 3.72 -4.25 -0.53
C GLY A 92 4.36 -3.02 0.14
N LEU A 93 4.80 -2.04 -0.65
CA LEU A 93 5.32 -0.78 -0.12
C LEU A 93 4.28 0.02 0.68
N TRP A 94 2.99 -0.10 0.35
CA TRP A 94 1.94 0.54 1.14
C TRP A 94 1.75 -0.12 2.52
N TYR A 95 2.09 -1.41 2.63
CA TYR A 95 2.04 -2.15 3.88
C TYR A 95 3.32 -1.99 4.71
N TYR A 96 4.45 -1.69 4.07
CA TYR A 96 5.73 -1.40 4.72
C TYR A 96 5.63 -0.41 5.91
N PRO A 97 5.01 0.78 5.80
CA PRO A 97 4.90 1.71 6.93
C PRO A 97 4.12 1.13 8.10
N VAL A 98 3.06 0.35 7.83
CA VAL A 98 2.26 -0.32 8.88
C VAL A 98 3.08 -1.40 9.58
N VAL A 99 3.85 -2.19 8.84
CA VAL A 99 4.71 -3.26 9.38
C VAL A 99 5.84 -2.69 10.25
N VAL A 100 6.53 -1.66 9.76
CA VAL A 100 7.62 -1.00 10.50
C VAL A 100 7.09 -0.39 11.80
N MET A 101 5.95 0.29 11.74
CA MET A 101 5.34 0.90 12.92
C MET A 101 4.87 -0.15 13.93
N GLY A 102 4.23 -1.24 13.47
CA GLY A 102 3.84 -2.36 14.31
C GLY A 102 5.03 -3.05 14.98
N ALA A 103 6.10 -3.32 14.23
CA ALA A 103 7.32 -3.92 14.75
C ALA A 103 7.98 -3.05 15.83
N GLY A 104 8.04 -1.73 15.62
CA GLY A 104 8.57 -0.77 16.61
C GLY A 104 7.81 -0.79 17.93
N LEU A 105 6.47 -0.78 17.86
CA LEU A 105 5.61 -0.85 19.06
C LEU A 105 5.81 -2.16 19.83
N VAL A 106 5.93 -3.29 19.12
CA VAL A 106 6.20 -4.60 19.75
C VAL A 106 7.54 -4.58 20.48
N VAL A 107 8.60 -4.05 19.86
CA VAL A 107 9.93 -3.95 20.50
C VAL A 107 9.87 -3.10 21.77
N VAL A 108 9.25 -1.91 21.71
CA VAL A 108 9.08 -1.03 22.88
C VAL A 108 8.30 -1.74 23.98
N TYR A 109 7.18 -2.38 23.64
CA TYR A 109 6.37 -3.14 24.59
C TYR A 109 7.17 -4.26 25.26
N LEU A 110 7.99 -5.02 24.51
CA LEU A 110 8.83 -6.08 25.06
C LEU A 110 9.92 -5.54 26.00
N ILE A 111 10.53 -4.40 25.68
CA ILE A 111 11.52 -3.73 26.54
C ILE A 111 10.85 -3.26 27.83
N LEU A 112 9.71 -2.58 27.75
CA LEU A 112 8.97 -2.10 28.92
C LEU A 112 8.47 -3.27 29.79
N ARG A 113 7.96 -4.35 29.18
CA ARG A 113 7.53 -5.56 29.89
C ARG A 113 8.68 -6.29 30.56
N ARG A 114 9.88 -6.26 29.98
CA ARG A 114 11.10 -6.77 30.62
C ARG A 114 11.56 -5.92 31.81
N ARG A 115 11.14 -4.65 31.89
CA ARG A 115 11.48 -3.72 32.98
C ARG A 115 10.49 -3.74 34.15
N ASN A 116 9.89 -4.88 34.47
CA ASN A 116 9.20 -5.02 35.75
C ASN A 116 10.21 -5.27 36.89
N ALA A 117 10.26 -4.29 37.80
CA ALA A 117 10.83 -4.31 39.16
C ALA A 117 12.36 -4.11 39.32
N SER A 118 12.81 -2.86 39.37
CA SER A 118 13.84 -2.42 40.34
C SER A 118 14.09 -0.90 40.41
N TRP A 119 13.40 -0.06 39.64
CA TRP A 119 13.73 1.38 39.57
C TRP A 119 13.01 2.28 40.59
N TYR A 120 12.24 1.72 41.54
CA TYR A 120 11.78 2.49 42.69
C TYR A 120 12.76 2.24 43.83
N ALA A 121 13.77 3.10 43.94
CA ALA A 121 14.60 3.18 45.13
C ALA A 121 13.71 3.68 46.29
N ASP A 122 13.80 2.99 47.42
CA ASP A 122 13.06 3.26 48.66
C ASP A 122 13.45 4.66 49.18
N PRO A 123 12.52 5.64 49.28
CA PRO A 123 12.84 7.01 49.70
C PRO A 123 13.25 7.15 51.18
N ASP A 124 13.14 6.09 51.97
CA ASP A 124 13.21 6.09 53.44
C ASP A 124 14.56 5.67 54.01
N GLU A 125 15.57 5.37 53.18
CA GLU A 125 16.89 4.89 53.64
C GLU A 125 17.98 5.96 53.81
N VAL A 126 17.67 7.27 53.89
CA VAL A 126 18.71 8.27 54.24
C VAL A 126 18.11 9.45 54.98
N ILE A 127 18.08 9.42 56.32
CA ILE A 127 18.90 10.23 57.26
C ILE A 127 18.71 9.58 58.65
N ASN A 128 19.75 8.92 59.20
CA ASN A 128 19.77 8.59 60.63
C ASN A 128 20.40 9.78 61.37
N GLU A 129 19.61 10.45 62.21
CA GLU A 129 20.05 11.64 62.97
C GLU A 129 21.20 11.32 63.95
N GLU A 130 21.38 10.02 64.25
CA GLU A 130 22.42 9.49 65.15
C GLU A 130 23.86 9.67 64.61
N ASP A 131 24.03 9.85 63.30
CA ASP A 131 25.35 9.98 62.66
C ASP A 131 25.92 11.42 62.72
N ILE A 132 25.09 12.42 63.04
CA ILE A 132 25.46 13.85 63.02
C ILE A 132 26.11 14.29 64.35
N GLU A 133 25.84 13.60 65.47
CA GLU A 133 26.27 14.05 66.81
C GLU A 133 27.67 13.58 67.24
N LEU A 134 28.32 12.69 66.48
CA LEU A 134 29.63 12.12 66.86
C LEU A 134 30.85 12.86 66.31
N GLU A 135 30.68 14.00 65.62
CA GLU A 135 31.79 14.80 65.07
C GLU A 135 32.08 16.11 65.83
N HIS A 136 31.58 16.29 67.06
CA HIS A 136 32.01 17.39 67.95
C HIS A 136 32.78 16.91 69.18
#